data_AF-A0A519UX62-F1
#
_entry.id   AF-A0A519UX62-F1
#
_cell.length_a   1.000
_cell.length_b   1.000
_cell.length_c   1.000
_cell.angle_alpha   90.00
_cell.angle_beta   90.00
_cell.angle_gamma   90.00
#
_symmetry.space_group_name_H-M   'P 1'
#
loop_
_entity.id
_entity.type
_entity.pdbx_description
1 polymer ?
#
loop_
_entity_poly.entity_id
_entity_poly.type
_entity_poly.pdbx_seq_one_letter_code
_entity_poly.pdbx_strand_id
1 'polypeptide(L)' 'TIRRPAQVPAGGGKVYVQFVVGPQGTITSTRLIKGFDPDCDAEALRAVAALPRWQPGLHNGEPTAVRFIVPVVFK' A
#
# COMPACT_ATOMS: atom_id res chain seq x y z
N THR A 1 -0.30 5.76 15.31
CA THR A 1 -1.07 4.62 15.85
C THR A 1 -2.24 4.34 14.93
N ILE A 2 -2.18 3.27 14.13
CA ILE A 2 -3.28 2.84 13.25
C ILE A 2 -4.35 2.18 14.14
N ARG A 3 -5.59 2.66 14.06
CA ARG A 3 -6.72 2.11 14.85
C ARG A 3 -7.06 0.72 14.31
N ARG A 4 -7.16 -0.25 15.23
CA ARG A 4 -7.56 -1.64 14.94
C ARG A 4 -9.10 -1.74 14.95
N PRO A 5 -9.77 -2.13 13.85
CA PRO A 5 -11.19 -2.49 13.87
C PRO A 5 -11.38 -3.87 14.53
N ALA A 6 -12.54 -4.08 15.15
CA ALA A 6 -12.73 -4.94 16.32
C ALA A 6 -12.68 -6.46 16.11
N GLN A 7 -12.34 -6.99 14.92
CA GLN A 7 -12.35 -8.44 14.66
C GLN A 7 -11.21 -8.85 13.72
N VAL A 8 -9.98 -8.93 14.25
CA VAL A 8 -8.91 -9.69 13.58
C VAL A 8 -8.92 -11.10 14.18
N PRO A 9 -9.32 -12.16 13.44
CA PRO A 9 -9.16 -13.52 13.91
C PRO A 9 -7.68 -13.78 14.25
N ALA A 10 -7.43 -14.65 15.24
CA ALA A 10 -6.15 -14.83 15.94
C ALA A 10 -4.90 -15.19 15.08
N GLY A 11 -5.03 -15.23 13.75
CA GLY A 11 -3.95 -15.49 12.78
C GLY A 11 -3.34 -14.25 12.12
N GLY A 12 -3.83 -13.04 12.39
CA GLY A 12 -3.32 -11.80 11.79
C GLY A 12 -3.75 -11.62 10.31
N GLY A 13 -4.12 -10.40 9.96
CA GLY A 13 -4.54 -10.05 8.61
C GLY A 13 -3.41 -9.47 7.78
N LYS A 14 -3.16 -10.02 6.59
CA LYS A 14 -2.24 -9.42 5.61
C LYS A 14 -3.05 -8.86 4.45
N VAL A 15 -3.00 -7.55 4.29
CA VAL A 15 -3.60 -6.84 3.17
C VAL A 15 -2.50 -6.51 2.18
N TYR A 16 -2.66 -6.93 0.93
CA TYR A 16 -1.71 -6.63 -0.13
C TYR A 16 -2.23 -5.49 -0.98
N VAL A 17 -1.53 -4.36 -0.91
CA VAL A 17 -1.85 -3.17 -1.70
C VAL A 17 -0.81 -3.02 -2.79
N GLN A 18 -1.29 -2.92 -4.03
CA GLN A 18 -0.49 -2.56 -5.19
C GLN A 18 -0.63 -1.07 -5.46
N PHE A 19 0.46 -0.42 -5.82
CA PHE A 19 0.45 0.97 -6.28
C PHE A 19 1.59 1.22 -7.25
N VAL A 20 1.51 2.32 -8.00
CA VAL A 20 2.55 2.73 -8.95
C VAL A 20 3.20 4.00 -8.44
N VAL A 21 4.52 3.97 -8.27
CA VAL A 21 5.32 5.15 -7.97
C VAL A 21 5.77 5.74 -9.31
N GLY A 22 5.28 6.93 -9.64
CA GLY A 22 5.65 7.63 -10.85
C GLY A 22 7.07 8.22 -10.79
N PRO A 23 7.59 8.74 -11.92
CA PRO A 23 8.91 9.39 -12.02
C PRO A 23 9.12 10.56 -11.04
N GLN A 24 8.05 11.22 -10.63
CA GLN A 24 8.04 12.35 -9.69
C GLN A 24 7.98 11.90 -8.21
N GLY A 25 8.00 10.58 -7.96
CA GLY A 25 7.81 10.03 -6.62
C GLY A 25 6.37 10.05 -6.12
N THR A 26 5.42 10.39 -7.00
CA THR A 26 3.99 10.40 -6.68
C THR A 26 3.41 9.00 -6.76
N ILE A 27 2.59 8.65 -5.77
CA ILE A 27 1.87 7.37 -5.75
C ILE A 27 0.58 7.54 -6.54
N THR A 28 0.37 6.66 -7.51
CA THR A 28 -0.82 6.61 -8.36
C THR A 28 -1.30 5.17 -8.51
N SER A 29 -2.53 4.98 -8.98
CA SER A 29 -3.09 3.65 -9.27
C SER A 29 -3.03 2.66 -8.09
N THR A 30 -3.47 3.09 -6.91
CA THR A 30 -3.61 2.21 -5.74
C THR A 30 -4.73 1.18 -5.97
N ARG A 31 -4.42 -0.10 -5.79
CA ARG A 31 -5.33 -1.23 -5.98
C ARG A 31 -5.14 -2.26 -4.87
N LEU A 32 -6.24 -2.77 -4.35
CA LEU A 32 -6.23 -3.92 -3.44
C LEU A 32 -6.02 -5.21 -4.25
N ILE A 33 -4.97 -5.96 -3.92
CA ILE A 33 -4.69 -7.27 -4.54
C ILE A 33 -5.28 -8.40 -3.73
N LYS A 34 -5.09 -8.33 -2.41
CA LYS A 34 -5.63 -9.32 -1.47
C LYS A 34 -6.10 -8.59 -0.22
N GLY A 35 -7.40 -8.57 -0.05
CA GLY A 35 -8.05 -8.06 1.15
C GLY A 35 -8.06 -9.09 2.27
N PHE A 36 -8.24 -8.59 3.48
CA PHE A 36 -8.45 -9.44 4.65
C PHE A 36 -9.82 -9.17 5.28
N ASP A 37 -10.10 -7.90 5.53
CA ASP A 37 -11.34 -7.43 6.14
C ASP A 37 -11.67 -6.05 5.54
N PRO A 38 -12.94 -5.75 5.20
CA PRO A 38 -13.31 -4.47 4.57
C PRO A 38 -12.82 -3.23 5.31
N ASP A 39 -12.83 -3.25 6.65
CA ASP A 39 -12.37 -2.11 7.46
C ASP A 39 -10.85 -1.98 7.41
N CYS A 40 -10.13 -3.11 7.46
CA CYS A 40 -8.67 -3.14 7.33
C CYS A 40 -8.23 -2.74 5.91
N ASP A 41 -8.98 -3.15 4.89
CA ASP A 41 -8.69 -2.86 3.49
C ASP A 41 -8.82 -1.35 3.22
N ALA A 42 -9.87 -0.71 3.74
CA ALA A 42 -10.07 0.72 3.63
C ALA A 42 -8.94 1.52 4.31
N GLU A 43 -8.55 1.13 5.53
CA GLU A 43 -7.46 1.81 6.23
C GLU A 43 -6.09 1.54 5.58
N ALA A 44 -5.87 0.34 5.01
CA ALA A 44 -4.67 0.03 4.26
C ALA A 44 -4.55 0.91 3.01
N LEU A 45 -5.63 1.08 2.24
CA LEU A 45 -5.67 1.97 1.09
C LEU A 45 -5.42 3.43 1.49
N ARG A 46 -6.02 3.88 2.58
CA ARG A 46 -5.81 5.24 3.13
C ARG A 46 -4.36 5.45 3.57
N ALA A 47 -3.77 4.47 4.26
CA ALA A 47 -2.40 4.53 4.72
C ALA A 47 -1.41 4.63 3.54
N VAL A 48 -1.63 3.82 2.48
CA VAL A 48 -0.79 3.87 1.26
C VAL A 48 -0.97 5.20 0.53
N ALA A 49 -2.19 5.74 0.44
CA ALA A 49 -2.44 7.04 -0.18
C ALA A 49 -1.83 8.23 0.59
N ALA A 50 -1.68 8.08 1.91
CA ALA A 50 -1.09 9.10 2.79
C ALA A 50 0.45 9.01 2.92
N LEU A 51 1.10 8.08 2.21
CA LEU A 51 2.55 7.97 2.23
C LEU A 51 3.19 9.25 1.65
N PRO A 52 4.37 9.65 2.17
CA PRO A 52 5.12 10.77 1.61
C PRO A 52 5.55 10.45 0.17
N ARG A 53 6.15 11.41 -0.54
CA ARG A 53 6.71 11.14 -1.87
C ARG A 53 7.80 10.06 -1.77
N TRP A 54 7.74 9.07 -2.65
CA TRP A 54 8.72 7.99 -2.72
C TRP A 54 9.85 8.36 -3.68
N GLN A 55 10.99 7.70 -3.54
CA GLN A 55 11.98 7.76 -4.62
C GLN A 55 11.48 6.93 -5.80
N PRO A 56 11.43 7.52 -7.01
CA PRO A 56 11.07 6.78 -8.21
C PRO A 56 12.10 5.68 -8.48
N GLY A 57 11.65 4.61 -9.14
CA GLY A 57 12.60 3.65 -9.70
C GLY A 57 13.39 4.30 -10.82
N LEU A 58 14.67 3.94 -10.92
CA LEU A 58 15.51 4.34 -12.05
C LEU A 58 15.62 3.16 -13.01
N HIS A 59 15.31 3.37 -14.28
CA HIS A 59 15.58 2.43 -15.34
C HIS A 59 16.56 3.08 -16.31
N ASN A 60 17.74 2.49 -16.49
CA ASN A 60 18.83 3.07 -17.29
C ASN A 60 19.23 4.51 -16.90
N GLY A 61 19.10 4.85 -15.62
CA GLY A 61 19.40 6.20 -15.11
C GLY A 61 18.25 7.20 -15.22
N GLU A 62 17.13 6.82 -15.84
CA GLU A 62 15.95 7.69 -15.99
C GLU A 62 14.85 7.32 -14.97
N PRO A 63 14.24 8.32 -14.30
CA PRO A 63 13.09 8.11 -13.44
C PRO A 63 11.92 7.50 -14.20
N THR A 64 11.52 6.28 -13.83
CA THR A 64 10.48 5.51 -14.49
C THR A 64 9.37 5.14 -13.52
N ALA A 65 8.14 5.03 -14.02
CA ALA A 65 7.01 4.56 -13.23
C ALA A 65 7.18 3.08 -12.87
N VAL A 66 7.24 2.75 -11.58
CA VAL A 66 7.42 1.38 -11.09
C VAL A 66 6.22 0.94 -10.27
N ARG A 67 5.75 -0.27 -10.55
CA ARG A 67 4.66 -0.91 -9.81
C ARG A 67 5.22 -1.65 -8.60
N PHE A 68 4.73 -1.31 -7.42
CA PHE A 68 5.06 -1.93 -6.15
C PHE A 68 3.87 -2.67 -5.55
N ILE A 69 4.15 -3.70 -4.77
CA ILE A 69 3.16 -4.42 -3.96
C ILE A 69 3.71 -4.46 -2.54
N VAL A 70 2.98 -3.86 -1.61
CA VAL A 70 3.38 -3.80 -0.20
C VAL A 70 2.39 -4.60 0.64
N PRO A 71 2.87 -5.54 1.48
CA PRO A 71 2.03 -6.19 2.46
C PRO A 71 1.85 -5.28 3.69
N VAL A 72 0.62 -4.88 3.96
CA VAL A 72 0.21 -4.24 5.21
C VAL A 72 -0.22 -5.33 6.17
N VAL A 73 0.54 -5.49 7.26
CA VAL A 73 0.29 -6.51 8.28
C VAL A 73 -0.44 -5.87 9.45
N PHE A 74 -1.66 -6.33 9.71
CA PHE A 74 -2.46 -5.93 10.86
C PHE A 74 -2.18 -6.90 12.03
N LYS A 75 -1.74 -6.33 13.16
CA LYS A 75 -1.46 -7.03 14.42
C LYS A 75 -2.43 -6.59 15.51
#